data_AF-A0A8T4MNB9-F1
#
_entry.id   AF-A0A8T4MNB9-F1
#
_cell.length_a   1.000
_cell.length_b   1.000
_cell.length_c   1.000
_cell.angle_alpha   90.00
_cell.angle_beta   90.00
_cell.angle_gamma   90.00
#
_symmetry.space_group_name_H-M   'P 1'
#
loop_
_entity.id
_entity.type
_entity.pdbx_description
1 polymer ?
#
loop_
_entity_poly.entity_id
_entity_poly.type
_entity_poly.pdbx_seq_one_letter_code
_entity_poly.pdbx_strand_id
1 'polypeptide(L)'
;MEKNHKTIILFQIVFLVVVVTGLYFFYPKVEQNVSGNIVKFHSGNSDFIIVSKSPDFSSPRFVNFEKEDVYVQLEPGIYYWKPANNLIKGVTRELIIESEVGVKINRNESNESVEIENIGNVKINITKDQEGKTVGYIILDTGEKEKIDDKGRYEAREK
;
A
#
# COMPACT_ATOMS: atom_id res chain seq x y z
N MET A 1 -47.47 -21.54 -33.72
CA MET A 1 -46.03 -21.80 -33.49
C MET A 1 -45.29 -20.56 -32.97
N GLU A 2 -45.62 -19.36 -33.45
CA GLU A 2 -44.93 -18.10 -33.09
C GLU A 2 -44.98 -17.69 -31.60
N LYS A 3 -46.07 -17.96 -30.89
CA LYS A 3 -46.23 -17.58 -29.47
C LYS A 3 -45.22 -18.27 -28.53
N ASN A 4 -44.84 -19.51 -28.84
CA ASN A 4 -43.94 -20.28 -27.98
C ASN A 4 -42.50 -19.77 -28.03
N HIS A 5 -42.08 -19.20 -29.18
CA HIS A 5 -40.74 -18.64 -29.33
C HIS A 5 -40.54 -17.38 -28.46
N LYS A 6 -41.54 -16.50 -28.38
CA LYS A 6 -41.46 -15.28 -27.54
C LYS A 6 -41.31 -15.62 -26.06
N THR A 7 -42.03 -16.62 -25.57
CA THR A 7 -41.94 -17.09 -24.18
C THR A 7 -40.56 -17.69 -23.87
N ILE A 8 -40.01 -18.49 -24.78
CA ILE A 8 -38.67 -19.08 -24.61
C ILE A 8 -37.60 -17.98 -24.57
N ILE A 9 -37.66 -17.01 -25.49
CA ILE A 9 -36.71 -15.89 -25.52
C ILE A 9 -36.81 -15.08 -24.22
N LEU A 10 -38.03 -14.78 -23.75
CA LEU A 10 -38.23 -14.07 -22.49
C LEU A 10 -37.60 -14.82 -21.31
N PHE A 11 -37.83 -16.13 -21.23
CA PHE A 11 -37.23 -16.96 -20.17
C PHE A 11 -35.71 -16.97 -20.24
N GLN A 12 -35.12 -17.07 -21.44
CA GLN A 12 -33.67 -17.00 -21.63
C GLN A 12 -33.09 -15.65 -21.19
N ILE A 13 -33.77 -14.55 -21.50
CA ILE A 13 -33.35 -13.21 -21.05
C ILE A 13 -33.42 -13.11 -19.52
N VAL A 14 -34.53 -13.54 -18.92
CA VAL A 14 -34.68 -13.53 -17.45
C VAL A 14 -33.61 -14.39 -16.78
N PHE A 15 -33.35 -15.59 -17.30
CA PHE A 15 -32.31 -16.47 -16.81
C PHE A 15 -30.92 -15.83 -16.92
N LEU A 16 -30.59 -15.21 -18.06
CA LEU A 16 -29.33 -14.51 -18.25
C LEU A 16 -29.17 -13.36 -17.25
N VAL A 17 -30.22 -12.56 -17.02
CA VAL A 17 -30.20 -11.46 -16.04
C VAL A 17 -29.92 -12.01 -14.65
N VAL A 18 -30.60 -13.08 -14.22
CA VAL A 18 -30.37 -13.71 -12.91
C VAL A 18 -28.92 -14.18 -12.76
N VAL A 19 -28.36 -14.83 -13.79
CA VAL A 19 -26.97 -15.29 -13.79
C VAL A 19 -25.99 -14.11 -13.67
N VAL A 20 -26.17 -13.06 -14.47
CA VAL A 20 -25.28 -11.88 -14.45
C VAL A 20 -25.38 -11.14 -13.11
N THR A 21 -26.60 -10.95 -12.59
CA THR A 21 -26.81 -10.33 -11.27
C THR A 21 -26.20 -11.17 -10.14
N GLY A 22 -26.35 -12.49 -10.20
CA GLY A 22 -25.70 -13.41 -9.26
C GLY A 22 -24.19 -13.26 -9.29
N LEU A 23 -23.56 -13.31 -10.47
CA LEU A 23 -22.12 -13.11 -10.62
C LEU A 23 -21.67 -11.75 -10.08
N TYR A 24 -22.43 -10.67 -10.32
CA TYR A 24 -22.12 -9.34 -9.80
C TYR A 24 -22.16 -9.29 -8.27
N PHE A 25 -23.07 -10.02 -7.63
CA PHE A 25 -23.20 -10.06 -6.17
C PHE A 25 -22.07 -10.87 -5.51
N PHE A 26 -21.70 -12.02 -6.10
CA PHE A 26 -20.62 -12.88 -5.60
C PHE A 26 -19.22 -12.42 -5.97
N TYR A 27 -19.10 -11.43 -6.85
CA TYR A 27 -17.81 -10.89 -7.25
C TYR A 27 -17.10 -10.23 -6.05
N PRO A 28 -15.83 -10.58 -5.77
CA PRO A 28 -15.13 -10.06 -4.61
C PRO A 28 -14.85 -8.57 -4.78
N LYS A 29 -15.30 -7.79 -3.80
CA LYS A 29 -15.12 -6.33 -3.74
C LYS A 29 -14.27 -5.97 -2.53
N VAL A 30 -13.30 -5.09 -2.76
CA VAL A 30 -12.43 -4.52 -1.74
C VAL A 30 -12.21 -3.04 -2.07
N GLU A 31 -12.34 -2.20 -1.06
CA GLU A 31 -11.94 -0.80 -1.10
C GLU A 31 -10.54 -0.65 -0.51
N GLN A 32 -9.77 0.31 -1.01
CA GLN A 32 -8.37 0.48 -0.62
C GLN A 32 -8.11 1.96 -0.31
N ASN A 33 -7.35 2.22 0.74
CA ASN A 33 -6.92 3.56 1.13
C ASN A 33 -5.44 3.50 1.54
N VAL A 34 -4.63 4.40 0.99
CA VAL A 34 -3.18 4.47 1.20
C VAL A 34 -2.88 5.67 2.08
N SER A 35 -2.11 5.44 3.15
CA SER A 35 -1.57 6.48 4.00
C SER A 35 -0.10 6.19 4.28
N GLY A 36 0.79 6.86 3.54
CA GLY A 36 2.22 6.56 3.51
C GLY A 36 2.47 5.10 3.12
N ASN A 37 3.14 4.34 3.98
CA ASN A 37 3.43 2.91 3.77
C ASN A 37 2.32 1.95 4.19
N ILE A 38 1.24 2.46 4.78
CA ILE A 38 0.16 1.62 5.29
C ILE A 38 -0.99 1.66 4.30
N VAL A 39 -1.35 0.48 3.82
CA VAL A 39 -2.50 0.28 2.95
C VAL A 39 -3.60 -0.36 3.77
N LYS A 40 -4.72 0.35 3.91
CA LYS A 40 -5.94 -0.16 4.50
C LYS A 40 -6.79 -0.77 3.40
N PHE A 41 -7.09 -2.05 3.52
CA PHE A 41 -8.07 -2.73 2.70
C PHE A 41 -9.35 -2.97 3.50
N HIS A 42 -10.49 -2.62 2.93
CA HIS A 42 -11.81 -2.88 3.49
C HIS A 42 -12.54 -3.93 2.65
N SER A 43 -12.95 -5.04 3.26
CA SER A 43 -13.63 -6.14 2.57
C SER A 43 -15.11 -5.86 2.41
N GLY A 44 -15.60 -5.92 1.18
CA GLY A 44 -17.03 -6.00 0.89
C GLY A 44 -17.53 -7.45 0.86
N ASN A 45 -16.99 -8.26 -0.05
CA ASN A 45 -17.36 -9.67 -0.28
C ASN A 45 -16.13 -10.55 -0.58
N SER A 46 -14.97 -10.19 -0.02
CA SER A 46 -13.69 -10.85 -0.28
C SER A 46 -13.21 -11.58 0.99
N ASP A 47 -12.71 -12.80 0.84
CA ASP A 47 -12.17 -13.56 1.98
C ASP A 47 -10.70 -13.19 2.24
N PHE A 48 -9.97 -12.87 1.16
CA PHE A 48 -8.57 -12.47 1.22
C PHE A 48 -8.19 -11.55 0.06
N ILE A 49 -7.06 -10.88 0.20
CA ILE A 49 -6.38 -10.17 -0.88
C ILE A 49 -5.07 -10.88 -1.21
N ILE A 50 -4.71 -10.82 -2.48
CA ILE A 50 -3.42 -11.28 -2.99
C ILE A 50 -2.66 -10.03 -3.39
N VAL A 51 -1.46 -9.83 -2.85
CA VAL A 51 -0.58 -8.69 -3.16
C VAL A 51 0.76 -9.22 -3.66
N SER A 52 1.35 -8.61 -4.69
CA SER A 52 2.67 -8.98 -5.20
C SER A 52 3.39 -7.79 -5.79
N LYS A 53 4.73 -7.81 -5.81
CA LYS A 53 5.55 -6.85 -6.58
C LYS A 53 5.60 -7.18 -8.08
N SER A 54 5.13 -8.36 -8.48
CA SER A 54 5.11 -8.80 -9.88
C SER A 54 3.70 -8.89 -10.45
N PRO A 55 3.47 -8.46 -11.71
CA PRO A 55 2.14 -8.44 -12.31
C PRO A 55 1.56 -9.84 -12.57
N ASP A 56 2.43 -10.84 -12.68
CA ASP A 56 2.08 -12.25 -12.85
C ASP A 56 1.81 -12.96 -11.52
N PHE A 57 2.04 -12.30 -10.38
CA PHE A 57 1.94 -12.87 -9.04
C PHE A 57 2.88 -14.07 -8.83
N SER A 58 4.09 -14.03 -9.38
CA SER A 58 5.14 -15.05 -9.17
C SER A 58 5.55 -15.22 -7.71
N SER A 59 5.50 -14.15 -6.91
CA SER A 59 5.74 -14.18 -5.46
C SER A 59 4.61 -13.47 -4.71
N PRO A 60 3.44 -14.11 -4.56
CA PRO A 60 2.27 -13.50 -3.95
C PRO A 60 2.30 -13.61 -2.43
N ARG A 61 1.86 -12.54 -1.76
CA ARG A 61 1.50 -12.52 -0.35
C ARG A 61 -0.02 -12.57 -0.23
N PHE A 62 -0.52 -13.54 0.51
CA PHE A 62 -1.94 -13.67 0.84
C PHE A 62 -2.21 -13.00 2.17
N VAL A 63 -3.27 -12.19 2.23
CA VAL A 63 -3.69 -11.50 3.45
C VAL A 63 -5.17 -11.77 3.64
N ASN A 64 -5.51 -12.48 4.72
CA ASN A 64 -6.88 -12.86 5.02
C ASN A 64 -7.61 -11.73 5.76
N PHE A 65 -8.88 -11.54 5.43
CA PHE A 65 -9.75 -10.67 6.21
C PHE A 65 -10.28 -11.44 7.42
N GLU A 66 -9.61 -11.33 8.55
CA GLU A 66 -10.16 -11.76 9.84
C GLU A 66 -11.25 -10.80 10.35
N LYS A 67 -11.19 -9.54 9.88
CA LYS A 67 -12.11 -8.44 10.15
C LYS A 67 -12.41 -7.72 8.84
N GLU A 68 -13.41 -6.84 8.84
CA GLU A 68 -13.75 -6.01 7.67
C GLU A 68 -12.54 -5.21 7.17
N ASP A 69 -11.69 -4.73 8.07
CA ASP A 69 -10.50 -3.95 7.74
C ASP A 69 -9.20 -4.74 8.00
N VAL A 70 -8.26 -4.66 7.05
CA VAL A 70 -6.89 -5.15 7.21
C VAL A 70 -5.88 -4.09 6.79
N TYR A 71 -4.80 -4.01 7.55
CA TYR A 71 -3.70 -3.07 7.33
C TYR A 71 -2.47 -3.84 6.87
N VAL A 72 -1.90 -3.43 5.74
CA VAL A 72 -0.68 -4.00 5.18
C VAL A 72 0.36 -2.91 5.08
N GLN A 73 1.49 -3.09 5.77
CA GLN A 73 2.65 -2.24 5.59
C GLN A 73 3.44 -2.70 4.36
N LEU A 74 3.65 -1.79 3.41
CA LEU A 74 4.39 -1.99 2.18
C LEU A 74 5.54 -1.00 2.11
N GLU A 75 6.68 -1.45 1.63
CA GLU A 75 7.78 -0.55 1.26
C GLU A 75 7.41 0.23 -0.02
N PRO A 76 8.01 1.40 -0.28
CA PRO A 76 7.82 2.13 -1.52
C PRO A 76 8.07 1.29 -2.78
N GLY A 77 7.27 1.54 -3.81
CA GLY A 77 7.30 0.81 -5.07
C GLY A 77 5.92 0.50 -5.64
N ILE A 78 5.92 -0.25 -6.75
CA ILE A 78 4.72 -0.67 -7.47
C ILE A 78 4.33 -2.07 -7.02
N TYR A 79 3.05 -2.23 -6.68
CA TYR A 79 2.44 -3.48 -6.28
C TYR A 79 1.22 -3.76 -7.14
N TYR A 80 0.96 -5.04 -7.34
CA TYR A 80 -0.23 -5.56 -7.98
C TYR A 80 -1.04 -6.31 -6.93
N TRP A 81 -2.33 -6.04 -6.90
CA TRP A 81 -3.22 -6.70 -5.95
C TRP A 81 -4.52 -7.12 -6.61
N LYS A 82 -5.15 -8.17 -6.08
CA LYS A 82 -6.51 -8.56 -6.45
C LYS A 82 -7.26 -9.13 -5.26
N PRO A 83 -8.55 -8.78 -5.10
CA PRO A 83 -9.39 -9.41 -4.11
C PRO A 83 -9.77 -10.81 -4.56
N ALA A 84 -9.97 -11.73 -3.63
CA ALA A 84 -10.42 -13.08 -3.93
C ALA A 84 -11.28 -13.62 -2.79
N ASN A 85 -12.19 -14.50 -3.15
CA ASN A 85 -12.91 -15.35 -2.21
C ASN A 85 -12.71 -16.81 -2.63
N ASN A 86 -13.32 -17.74 -1.89
CA ASN A 86 -13.22 -19.17 -2.17
C ASN A 86 -13.76 -19.60 -3.56
N LEU A 87 -14.48 -18.73 -4.27
CA LEU A 87 -15.14 -19.04 -5.54
C LEU A 87 -14.46 -18.35 -6.74
N ILE A 88 -14.12 -17.07 -6.60
CA ILE A 88 -13.76 -16.17 -7.71
C ILE A 88 -12.56 -15.32 -7.30
N LYS A 89 -11.63 -15.15 -8.25
CA LYS A 89 -10.55 -14.16 -8.17
C LYS A 89 -11.00 -12.90 -8.89
N GLY A 90 -10.87 -11.76 -8.23
CA GLY A 90 -11.12 -10.46 -8.82
C GLY A 90 -10.05 -10.02 -9.81
N VAL A 91 -10.32 -8.88 -10.43
CA VAL A 91 -9.44 -8.20 -11.38
C VAL A 91 -8.20 -7.66 -10.66
N THR A 92 -7.04 -7.84 -11.30
CA THR A 92 -5.77 -7.23 -10.88
C THR A 92 -5.83 -5.71 -10.97
N ARG A 93 -5.38 -5.05 -9.91
CA ARG A 93 -5.24 -3.61 -9.80
C ARG A 93 -3.79 -3.27 -9.44
N GLU A 94 -3.36 -2.10 -9.86
CA GLU A 94 -2.06 -1.55 -9.51
C GLU A 94 -2.19 -0.65 -8.26
N LEU A 95 -1.14 -0.61 -7.46
CA LEU A 95 -0.99 0.21 -6.28
C LEU A 95 0.44 0.74 -6.24
N ILE A 96 0.58 2.06 -6.13
CA ILE A 96 1.88 2.72 -6.06
C ILE A 96 2.04 3.30 -4.66
N ILE A 97 3.13 2.94 -3.99
CA ILE A 97 3.56 3.54 -2.74
C ILE A 97 4.71 4.49 -3.07
N GLU A 98 4.47 5.78 -3.00
CA GLU A 98 5.48 6.81 -3.31
C GLU A 98 6.58 6.80 -2.24
N SER A 99 7.81 7.09 -2.66
CA SER A 99 8.93 7.30 -1.73
C SER A 99 8.89 8.74 -1.25
N GLU A 100 8.80 8.91 0.07
CA GLU A 100 8.76 10.19 0.75
C GLU A 100 9.97 10.29 1.69
N VAL A 101 10.90 11.16 1.34
CA VAL A 101 12.05 11.51 2.19
C VAL A 101 11.66 12.72 3.03
N GLY A 102 11.69 12.54 4.35
CA GLY A 102 11.33 13.59 5.29
C GLY A 102 12.23 13.57 6.51
N VAL A 103 12.73 14.74 6.88
CA VAL A 103 13.58 14.92 8.06
C VAL A 103 13.02 16.01 8.94
N LYS A 104 12.92 15.73 10.24
CA LYS A 104 12.53 16.70 11.25
C LYS A 104 13.70 16.94 12.19
N ILE A 105 14.02 18.20 12.43
CA ILE A 105 15.03 18.61 13.40
C ILE A 105 14.31 19.16 14.63
N ASN A 106 14.48 18.50 15.76
CA ASN A 106 13.92 18.92 17.04
C ASN A 106 15.04 19.55 17.89
N ARG A 107 14.91 20.83 18.23
CA ARG A 107 15.81 21.52 19.16
C ARG A 107 15.14 21.60 20.52
N ASN A 108 15.74 20.99 21.54
CA ASN A 108 15.23 21.05 22.90
C ASN A 108 15.90 22.22 23.64
N GLU A 109 15.13 23.26 23.98
CA GLU A 109 15.63 24.49 24.62
C GLU A 109 16.31 24.24 25.98
N SER A 110 16.01 23.11 26.64
CA SER A 110 16.55 22.81 27.97
C SER A 110 17.84 21.98 27.98
N ASN A 111 18.20 21.29 26.89
CA ASN A 111 19.24 20.24 26.93
C ASN A 111 20.41 20.41 25.95
N GLU A 112 20.53 21.52 25.23
CA GLU A 112 21.55 21.77 24.17
C GLU A 112 21.66 20.69 23.07
N SER A 113 20.87 19.62 23.13
CA SER A 113 20.89 18.51 22.18
C SER A 113 19.94 18.77 21.03
N VAL A 114 20.48 18.71 19.81
CA VAL A 114 19.69 18.72 18.57
C VAL A 114 19.43 17.26 18.17
N GLU A 115 18.19 16.92 17.91
CA GLU A 115 17.80 15.58 17.44
C GLU A 115 17.30 15.65 16.00
N ILE A 116 17.73 14.71 15.18
CA ILE A 116 17.26 14.52 13.82
C ILE A 116 16.39 13.26 13.77
N GLU A 117 15.21 13.36 13.15
CA GLU A 117 14.22 12.29 13.06
C GLU A 117 13.86 12.04 11.60
N ASN A 118 13.86 10.77 11.18
CA ASN A 118 13.34 10.39 9.87
C ASN A 118 11.81 10.30 9.93
N ILE A 119 11.14 11.32 9.41
CA ILE A 119 9.66 11.36 9.30
C ILE A 119 9.16 10.85 7.94
N GLY A 120 10.07 10.48 7.04
CA GLY A 120 9.76 9.88 5.75
C GLY A 120 9.40 8.40 5.86
N ASN A 121 9.09 7.79 4.73
CA ASN A 121 8.65 6.40 4.64
C ASN A 121 9.74 5.47 4.04
N VAL A 122 10.94 6.00 3.82
CA VAL A 122 12.12 5.27 3.38
C VAL A 122 13.26 5.40 4.36
N LYS A 123 14.20 4.46 4.27
CA LYS A 123 15.51 4.56 4.91
C LYS A 123 16.30 5.71 4.29
N ILE A 124 16.86 6.57 5.13
CA ILE A 124 17.65 7.71 4.68
C ILE A 124 19.10 7.59 5.14
N ASN A 125 20.01 8.10 4.33
CA ASN A 125 21.40 8.33 4.68
C ASN A 125 21.61 9.84 4.80
N ILE A 126 22.06 10.29 5.96
CA ILE A 126 22.34 11.68 6.27
C ILE A 126 23.86 11.87 6.27
N THR A 127 24.34 12.71 5.36
CA THR A 127 25.75 13.11 5.29
C THR A 127 25.97 14.39 6.07
N LYS A 128 27.03 14.42 6.88
CA LYS A 128 27.46 15.62 7.60
C LYS A 128 28.68 16.21 6.91
N ASP A 129 28.57 17.47 6.49
CA ASP A 129 29.66 18.23 5.90
C ASP A 129 30.14 19.34 6.84
N GLN A 130 31.46 19.44 7.00
CA GLN A 130 32.14 20.53 7.68
C GLN A 130 33.24 21.06 6.76
N GLU A 131 33.20 22.36 6.45
CA GLU A 131 34.19 23.04 5.59
C GLU A 131 34.41 22.36 4.22
N GLY A 132 33.33 21.83 3.62
CA GLY A 132 33.37 21.17 2.31
C GLY A 132 33.95 19.75 2.34
N LYS A 133 34.15 19.16 3.51
CA LYS A 133 34.53 17.76 3.68
C LYS A 133 33.42 16.98 4.39
N THR A 134 33.08 15.82 3.87
CA THR A 134 32.17 14.89 4.54
C THR A 134 32.87 14.25 5.73
N VAL A 135 32.33 14.49 6.92
CA VAL A 135 32.93 14.08 8.21
C VAL A 135 32.14 12.97 8.91
N GLY A 136 30.98 12.56 8.38
CA GLY A 136 30.19 11.49 8.96
C GLY A 136 28.97 11.10 8.14
N TYR A 137 28.45 9.92 8.44
CA TYR A 137 27.23 9.34 7.86
C TYR A 137 26.35 8.81 8.99
N ILE A 138 25.05 9.08 8.90
CA ILE A 138 24.04 8.58 9.83
C ILE A 138 22.97 7.91 8.98
N ILE A 139 22.68 6.63 9.24
CA ILE A 139 21.60 5.91 8.57
C ILE A 139 20.43 5.88 9.53
N LEU A 140 19.26 6.35 9.10
CA LEU A 140 18.04 6.32 9.90
C LEU A 140 16.98 5.46 9.21
N ASP A 141 16.48 4.47 9.94
CA ASP A 141 15.23 3.79 9.64
C ASP A 141 14.03 4.75 9.83
N THR A 142 12.87 4.39 9.28
CA THR A 142 11.65 5.21 9.40
C THR A 142 11.23 5.37 10.87
N GLY A 143 11.08 6.61 11.32
CA GLY A 143 10.76 6.96 12.71
C GLY A 143 11.95 6.94 13.67
N GLU A 144 13.15 6.60 13.20
CA GLU A 144 14.36 6.59 14.02
C GLU A 144 14.85 8.02 14.29
N LYS A 145 15.47 8.21 15.46
CA LYS A 145 16.03 9.48 15.93
C LYS A 145 17.48 9.31 16.28
N GLU A 146 18.30 10.29 15.92
CA GLU A 146 19.70 10.35 16.33
C GLU A 146 20.06 11.73 16.87
N LYS A 147 20.94 11.78 17.86
CA LYS A 147 21.46 13.04 18.39
C LYS A 147 22.58 13.54 17.50
N ILE A 148 22.50 14.82 17.14
CA ILE A 148 23.50 15.48 16.32
C ILE A 148 24.07 16.71 17.03
N ASP A 149 25.26 17.13 16.63
CA ASP A 149 25.76 18.43 17.03
C ASP A 149 25.17 19.54 16.13
N ASP A 150 25.08 20.75 16.65
CA ASP A 150 24.56 21.91 15.91
C ASP A 150 25.60 22.48 14.92
N LYS A 151 26.68 21.74 14.61
CA LYS A 151 27.82 22.23 13.82
C LYS A 151 27.94 21.50 12.49
N GLY A 152 27.59 22.18 11.41
CA GLY A 152 27.81 21.72 10.04
C GLY A 152 26.53 21.73 9.22
N ARG A 153 26.62 21.22 8.00
CA ARG A 153 25.47 21.04 7.12
C ARG A 153 25.12 19.57 7.05
N TYR A 154 23.85 19.26 7.22
CA TYR A 154 23.30 17.92 7.09
C TYR A 154 22.50 17.83 5.79
N GLU A 155 22.75 16.79 4.99
CA GLU A 155 22.01 16.51 3.77
C GLU A 155 21.47 15.08 3.84
N ALA A 156 20.17 14.91 3.64
CA ALA A 156 19.50 13.61 3.67
C ALA A 156 19.23 13.13 2.25
N ARG A 157 19.54 11.86 1.98
CA ARG A 157 19.29 11.19 0.71
C ARG A 157 18.63 9.84 0.96
N GLU A 158 17.74 9.43 0.06
CA GLU A 158 17.22 8.07 0.03
C GLU A 158 18.38 7.08 -0.16
N LYS A 159 18.30 5.95 0.55
CA LYS A 159 19.33 4.90 0.48
C LYS A 159 19.01 3.85 -0.57
#